data_AF-A0A954GPE4-F1
#
_entry.id   AF-A0A954GPE4-F1
#
_cell.length_a   1.000
_cell.length_b   1.000
_cell.length_c   1.000
_cell.angle_alpha   90.00
_cell.angle_beta   90.00
_cell.angle_gamma   90.00
#
_symmetry.space_group_name_H-M   'P 1'
#
loop_
_entity.id
_entity.type
_entity.pdbx_description
1 polymer ?
#
loop_
_entity_poly.entity_id
_entity_poly.type
_entity_poly.pdbx_seq_one_letter_code
_entity_poly.pdbx_strand_id
1 'polypeptide(L)'
;MDIGQFFVDQKLATRQQVEEARRTATGGRVDRQLVSMGVMSEEQALRAFADDLGMQYVSVKDRTIDPELLRQFPTTAIFRHEILPLER
;
A
#
# COMPACT_ATOMS: atom_id res chain seq x y z
N MET A 1 1.28 0.41 14.78
CA MET A 1 0.21 -0.43 14.20
C MET A 1 0.80 -1.80 13.90
N ASP A 2 0.17 -2.88 14.33
CA ASP A 2 0.57 -4.21 13.91
C ASP A 2 -0.14 -4.56 12.58
N ILE A 3 0.61 -4.51 11.48
CA ILE A 3 0.11 -4.73 10.12
C ILE A 3 -0.51 -6.12 9.96
N GLY A 4 0.05 -7.13 10.62
CA GLY A 4 -0.49 -8.49 10.54
C GLY A 4 -1.87 -8.56 11.17
N GLN A 5 -2.03 -8.02 12.38
CA GLN A 5 -3.31 -7.99 13.07
C GLN A 5 -4.34 -7.14 12.31
N PHE A 6 -3.92 -6.02 11.73
CA PHE A 6 -4.77 -5.18 10.89
C PHE A 6 -5.43 -5.98 9.76
N PHE A 7 -4.66 -6.78 9.01
CA PHE A 7 -5.24 -7.60 7.92
C PHE A 7 -6.14 -8.74 8.42
N VAL A 8 -5.95 -9.20 9.66
CA VAL A 8 -6.88 -10.15 10.30
C VAL A 8 -8.21 -9.48 10.61
N ASP A 9 -8.17 -8.27 11.14
CA ASP A 9 -9.37 -7.51 11.48
C ASP A 9 -10.18 -7.15 10.21
N GLN A 10 -9.48 -6.87 9.11
CA GLN A 10 -10.06 -6.66 7.78
C GLN A 10 -10.48 -7.95 7.06
N LYS A 11 -10.32 -9.13 7.69
CA LYS A 11 -10.63 -10.46 7.13
C LYS A 11 -9.89 -10.78 5.82
N LEU A 12 -8.75 -10.13 5.58
CA LEU A 12 -7.88 -10.39 4.42
C LEU A 12 -6.85 -11.49 4.70
N ALA A 13 -6.54 -11.74 5.97
CA ALA A 13 -5.68 -12.84 6.39
C ALA A 13 -6.21 -13.50 7.66
N THR A 14 -5.79 -14.74 7.92
CA THR A 14 -6.01 -15.43 9.19
C THR A 14 -4.81 -15.25 10.11
N ARG A 15 -5.02 -15.38 11.43
CA ARG A 15 -3.90 -15.34 12.40
C ARG A 15 -2.80 -16.35 12.06
N GLN A 16 -3.17 -17.55 11.60
CA GLN A 16 -2.21 -18.58 11.19
C GLN A 16 -1.36 -18.15 10.00
N GLN A 17 -2.00 -17.56 8.97
CA GLN A 17 -1.27 -17.03 7.81
C GLN A 17 -0.34 -15.88 8.20
N VAL A 18 -0.75 -15.02 9.12
CA VAL A 18 0.10 -13.93 9.63
C VAL A 18 1.31 -14.47 10.39
N GLU A 19 1.13 -15.47 11.26
CA GLU A 19 2.24 -16.10 11.98
C GLU A 19 3.22 -16.78 11.01
N GLU A 20 2.72 -17.46 9.99
CA GLU A 20 3.55 -18.07 8.95
C GLU A 20 4.32 -17.02 8.14
N ALA A 21 3.64 -15.94 7.76
CA ALA A 21 4.26 -14.81 7.10
C ALA A 21 5.34 -14.16 7.99
N ARG A 22 5.15 -14.04 9.31
CA ARG A 22 6.18 -13.52 10.23
C ARG A 22 7.43 -14.39 10.29
N ARG A 23 7.26 -15.72 10.25
CA ARG A 23 8.38 -16.66 10.30
C ARG A 23 9.24 -16.61 9.04
N THR A 24 8.59 -16.39 7.90
CA THR A 24 9.22 -16.42 6.57
C THR A 24 9.57 -15.02 6.06
N ALA A 25 9.08 -13.95 6.69
CA ALA A 25 9.34 -12.58 6.29
C ALA A 25 10.80 -12.18 6.56
N THR A 26 11.56 -12.04 5.49
CA THR A 26 12.88 -11.41 5.54
C THR A 26 12.72 -9.89 5.68
N GLY A 27 13.29 -9.29 6.73
CA GLY A 27 13.27 -7.83 6.92
C GLY A 27 11.99 -7.24 7.51
N GLY A 28 11.13 -8.07 8.12
CA GLY A 28 9.99 -7.60 8.94
C GLY A 28 8.75 -7.12 8.20
N ARG A 29 8.70 -7.28 6.87
CA ARG A 29 7.57 -6.86 6.03
C ARG A 29 6.54 -7.99 5.84
N VAL A 30 5.71 -8.15 6.86
CA VAL A 30 4.63 -9.16 6.89
C VAL A 30 3.61 -8.94 5.75
N ASP A 31 3.31 -7.68 5.41
CA ASP A 31 2.47 -7.29 4.27
C ASP A 31 2.97 -7.90 2.95
N ARG A 32 4.25 -7.70 2.62
CA ARG A 32 4.83 -8.22 1.38
C ARG A 32 4.85 -9.73 1.36
N GLN A 33 5.09 -10.35 2.52
CA GLN A 33 5.12 -11.79 2.62
C GLN A 33 3.73 -12.42 2.48
N LEU A 34 2.69 -11.80 3.01
CA LEU A 34 1.31 -12.26 2.79
C LEU A 34 0.91 -12.19 1.31
N VAL A 35 1.36 -11.14 0.60
CA VAL A 35 1.15 -11.01 -0.85
C VAL A 35 1.95 -12.06 -1.62
N SER A 36 3.22 -12.29 -1.26
CA SER A 36 4.08 -13.30 -1.93
C SER A 36 3.54 -14.73 -1.75
N MET A 37 2.94 -15.01 -0.59
CA MET A 37 2.25 -16.26 -0.27
C MET A 37 0.89 -16.41 -0.98
N GLY A 38 0.42 -15.38 -1.68
CA GLY A 38 -0.89 -15.39 -2.35
C GLY A 38 -2.09 -15.33 -1.41
N VAL A 39 -1.89 -14.93 -0.14
CA VAL A 39 -2.97 -14.80 0.86
C VAL A 39 -3.90 -13.66 0.49
N MET A 40 -3.35 -12.58 -0.06
CA MET A 40 -4.08 -11.42 -0.58
C MET A 40 -3.32 -10.81 -1.76
N SER A 41 -3.99 -10.04 -2.62
CA SER A 41 -3.31 -9.26 -3.65
C SER A 41 -2.75 -7.95 -3.08
N GLU A 42 -1.77 -7.38 -3.77
CA GLU A 42 -1.22 -6.05 -3.44
C GLU A 42 -2.32 -4.97 -3.48
N GLU A 43 -3.26 -5.07 -4.41
CA GLU A 43 -4.41 -4.16 -4.49
C GLU A 43 -5.32 -4.28 -3.27
N GLN A 44 -5.63 -5.49 -2.80
CA GLN A 44 -6.44 -5.69 -1.58
C GLN A 44 -5.77 -5.07 -0.35
N ALA A 45 -4.45 -5.26 -0.22
CA ALA A 45 -3.69 -4.67 0.87
C ALA A 45 -3.72 -3.13 0.83
N LEU A 46 -3.45 -2.54 -0.34
CA LEU A 46 -3.44 -1.08 -0.52
C LEU A 46 -4.83 -0.45 -0.33
N ARG A 47 -5.90 -1.11 -0.78
CA ARG A 47 -7.28 -0.66 -0.55
C ARG A 47 -7.63 -0.67 0.93
N ALA A 48 -7.28 -1.74 1.65
CA ALA A 48 -7.51 -1.80 3.10
C ALA A 48 -6.78 -0.67 3.83
N PHE A 49 -5.52 -0.39 3.48
CA PHE A 49 -4.79 0.75 4.06
C PHE A 49 -5.46 2.10 3.73
N ALA A 50 -5.92 2.28 2.50
CA ALA A 50 -6.62 3.51 2.12
C ALA A 50 -7.87 3.70 2.97
N ASP A 51 -8.70 2.66 3.12
CA ASP A 51 -9.93 2.70 3.90
C ASP A 51 -9.66 3.02 5.39
N ASP A 52 -8.64 2.40 6.00
CA ASP A 52 -8.25 2.64 7.40
C ASP A 52 -7.75 4.07 7.64
N LEU A 53 -7.02 4.63 6.67
CA LEU A 53 -6.48 5.98 6.72
C LEU A 53 -7.48 7.06 6.27
N GLY A 54 -8.69 6.68 5.86
CA GLY A 54 -9.66 7.60 5.27
C GLY A 54 -9.21 8.21 3.94
N MET A 55 -8.35 7.49 3.21
CA MET A 55 -7.81 7.86 1.90
C MET A 55 -8.51 7.11 0.78
N GLN A 56 -8.36 7.60 -0.44
CA GLN A 56 -8.83 6.92 -1.64
C GLN A 56 -7.70 6.08 -2.25
N TYR A 57 -7.98 4.82 -2.58
CA TYR A 57 -7.09 4.02 -3.41
C TYR A 57 -7.22 4.47 -4.88
N VAL A 58 -6.11 4.90 -5.48
CA VAL A 58 -6.06 5.38 -6.87
C VAL A 58 -4.99 4.64 -7.66
N SER A 59 -5.38 4.08 -8.81
CA SER A 59 -4.42 3.54 -9.78
C SER A 59 -3.81 4.68 -10.59
N VAL A 60 -2.51 4.91 -10.41
CA VAL A 60 -1.76 5.94 -11.16
C VAL A 60 -1.63 5.57 -12.65
N LYS A 61 -1.60 4.28 -12.97
CA LYS A 61 -1.44 3.78 -14.36
C LYS A 61 -2.60 4.18 -15.26
N ASP A 62 -3.79 4.34 -14.69
CA ASP A 62 -5.02 4.62 -15.43
C ASP A 62 -5.32 6.12 -15.51
N ARG A 63 -4.39 6.98 -15.05
CA ARG A 63 -4.57 8.43 -15.03
C ARG A 63 -3.58 9.16 -15.92
N THR A 64 -4.07 10.19 -16.60
CA THR A 64 -3.25 11.17 -17.30
C THR A 64 -2.90 12.31 -16.34
N ILE A 65 -1.62 12.49 -16.06
CA ILE A 65 -1.13 13.56 -15.18
C ILE A 65 -0.87 14.81 -16.02
N ASP A 66 -1.40 15.96 -15.59
CA ASP A 66 -1.19 17.25 -16.23
C ASP A 66 0.28 17.71 -16.04
N PRO A 67 1.08 17.87 -17.12
CA PRO A 67 2.45 18.35 -17.03
C PRO A 67 2.56 19.78 -16.46
N GLU A 68 1.56 20.63 -16.64
CA GLU A 68 1.54 21.99 -16.06
C GLU A 68 1.33 21.93 -14.54
N LEU A 69 0.53 20.98 -14.05
CA LEU A 69 0.39 20.73 -12.63
C LEU A 69 1.71 20.22 -12.04
N LEU A 70 2.33 19.22 -12.68
CA LEU A 70 3.55 18.60 -12.19
C LEU A 70 4.70 19.63 -12.06
N ARG A 71 4.78 20.60 -12.99
CA ARG A 71 5.77 21.69 -12.97
C ARG A 71 5.63 22.65 -11.80
N GLN A 72 4.48 22.68 -11.12
CA GLN A 72 4.28 23.52 -9.93
C GLN A 72 4.93 22.94 -8.67
N PHE A 73 5.40 21.69 -8.71
CA PHE A 73 5.98 21.00 -7.56
C PHE A 73 7.49 20.78 -7.72
N PRO A 74 8.30 20.92 -6.65
CA PRO A 74 9.72 20.61 -6.70
C PRO A 74 9.96 19.11 -6.97
N THR A 75 10.77 18.80 -7.99
CA THR A 75 11.15 17.43 -8.34
C THR A 75 11.74 16.66 -7.16
N THR A 76 12.55 17.32 -6.33
CA THR A 76 13.14 16.71 -5.14
C THR A 76 12.10 16.26 -4.11
N ALA A 77 11.01 17.00 -3.95
CA ALA A 77 9.93 16.64 -3.03
C ALA A 77 9.17 15.41 -3.52
N ILE A 78 8.86 15.36 -4.82
CA ILE A 78 8.18 14.23 -5.48
C ILE A 78 8.93 12.93 -5.24
N PHE A 79 10.22 12.88 -5.58
CA PHE A 79 11.00 11.64 -5.46
C PHE A 79 11.37 11.29 -4.01
N ARG A 80 11.68 12.28 -3.16
CA ARG A 80 12.09 12.02 -1.78
C ARG A 80 10.93 11.49 -0.93
N HIS A 81 9.73 11.99 -1.17
CA HIS A 81 8.55 11.63 -0.39
C HIS A 81 7.65 10.63 -1.10
N GLU A 82 8.01 10.21 -2.32
CA GLU A 82 7.21 9.30 -3.15
C GLU A 82 5.76 9.79 -3.34
N ILE A 83 5.59 11.10 -3.52
CA ILE A 83 4.28 11.76 -3.70
C ILE A 83 4.14 12.26 -5.14
N LEU A 84 2.92 12.19 -5.69
CA LEU A 84 2.60 12.65 -7.03
C LEU A 84 1.30 13.46 -7.05
N PRO A 85 1.29 14.71 -7.55
CA PRO A 85 0.06 15.48 -7.70
C PRO A 85 -0.81 14.88 -8.81
N LEU A 86 -2.08 14.60 -8.52
CA LEU A 86 -3.00 13.92 -9.44
C LEU A 86 -3.98 14.87 -10.14
N GLU A 87 -4.46 15.90 -9.43
CA GLU A 87 -5.46 16.87 -9.91
C GLU A 87 -5.31 18.20 -9.16
N ARG A 88 -5.95 19.26 -9.68
CA ARG A 88 -5.87 20.64 -9.15
C ARG A 88 -6.82 20.88 -7.99
#